data_AF-A0A923ULG2-F1
#
_entry.id   AF-A0A923ULG2-F1
#
_cell.length_a   1.000
_cell.length_b   1.000
_cell.length_c   1.000
_cell.angle_alpha   90.00
_cell.angle_beta   90.00
_cell.angle_gamma   90.00
#
_symmetry.space_group_name_H-M   'P 1'
#
loop_
_entity.id
_entity.type
_entity.pdbx_description
1 polymer ?
#
loop_
_entity_poly.entity_id
_entity_poly.type
_entity_poly.pdbx_seq_one_letter_code
_entity_poly.pdbx_strand_id
1 'polypeptide(L)'
;SNEANADIKTGKTPDGTYTLFDLTSTYQISPKFMVGLNAASGSQKGDYQTLQTNPKFIKNSGTWGGVAFYTNYTVSDVFSIGARFENFNNQDAVRALRVDNTTGITVNSLTITTTFTVADGHLLIKPEFRSDSYDKNFFVDGDGNNQKSQATLGLAVIAKF
;
A
#
# COMPACT_ATOMS: atom_id res chain seq x y z
N SER A 1 -7.42 14.62 -3.47
CA SER A 1 -7.90 14.92 -2.11
C SER A 1 -6.66 15.13 -1.26
N ASN A 2 -6.40 16.32 -0.72
CA ASN A 2 -5.46 16.43 0.39
C ASN A 2 -6.27 16.07 1.66
N GLU A 3 -5.64 15.46 2.64
CA GLU A 3 -6.32 14.91 3.83
C GLU A 3 -6.78 15.99 4.84
N ALA A 4 -6.94 17.24 4.40
CA ALA A 4 -7.28 18.39 5.24
C ALA A 4 -8.20 19.42 4.55
N ASN A 5 -8.74 19.11 3.36
CA ASN A 5 -9.65 20.03 2.67
C ASN A 5 -11.01 20.06 3.36
N ALA A 6 -11.64 21.24 3.35
CA ALA A 6 -13.02 21.40 3.74
C ALA A 6 -13.92 20.47 2.90
N ASP A 7 -14.89 19.83 3.57
CA ASP A 7 -15.90 19.04 2.88
C ASP A 7 -16.64 19.91 1.85
N ILE A 8 -16.75 19.43 0.61
CA ILE A 8 -17.32 20.19 -0.50
C ILE A 8 -18.83 20.49 -0.34
N LYS A 9 -19.54 19.78 0.53
CA LYS A 9 -20.98 19.96 0.80
C LYS A 9 -21.23 20.82 2.04
N THR A 10 -20.42 20.68 3.08
CA THR A 10 -20.62 21.35 4.38
C THR A 10 -19.68 22.54 4.60
N GLY A 11 -18.61 22.65 3.82
CA GLY A 11 -17.57 23.68 3.97
C GLY A 11 -16.74 23.55 5.26
N LYS A 12 -16.93 22.47 6.03
CA LYS A 12 -16.24 22.24 7.29
C LYS A 12 -14.94 21.49 7.06
N THR A 13 -13.86 22.00 7.63
CA THR A 13 -12.61 21.25 7.76
C THR A 13 -12.83 20.11 8.77
N PRO A 14 -12.44 18.87 8.44
CA PRO A 14 -12.51 17.76 9.39
C PRO A 14 -11.67 18.05 10.66
N ASP A 15 -12.25 17.82 11.85
CA ASP A 15 -11.54 17.93 13.12
C ASP A 15 -10.77 16.63 13.37
N GLY A 16 -9.46 16.67 13.12
CA GLY A 16 -8.58 15.56 13.39
C GLY A 16 -7.10 15.94 13.42
N THR A 17 -6.32 15.18 14.19
CA THR A 17 -4.87 15.28 14.25
C THR A 17 -4.26 13.95 13.87
N TYR A 18 -3.13 14.00 13.16
CA TYR A 18 -2.41 12.84 12.72
C TYR A 18 -0.90 13.00 12.98
N THR A 19 -0.23 11.91 13.33
CA THR A 19 1.22 11.84 13.52
C THR A 19 1.76 10.60 12.81
N LEU A 20 2.88 10.76 12.11
CA LEU A 20 3.57 9.70 11.34
C LEU A 20 5.03 9.62 11.75
N PHE A 21 5.50 8.39 11.93
CA PHE A 21 6.92 8.05 11.80
C PHE A 21 7.08 7.16 10.57
N ASP A 22 7.92 7.57 9.62
CA ASP A 22 8.25 6.82 8.40
C ASP A 22 9.76 6.70 8.29
N LEU A 23 10.23 5.47 8.05
CA LEU A 23 11.60 5.15 7.71
C LEU A 23 11.62 4.43 6.37
N THR A 24 12.32 5.01 5.40
CA THR A 24 12.63 4.36 4.13
C THR A 24 14.14 4.30 3.93
N SER A 25 14.64 3.10 3.64
CA SER A 25 16.06 2.87 3.41
C SER A 25 16.29 1.80 2.34
N THR A 26 17.42 1.90 1.66
CA THR A 26 17.90 0.93 0.68
C THR A 26 19.37 0.66 0.92
N TYR A 27 19.77 -0.59 0.73
CA TYR A 27 21.16 -1.01 0.85
C TYR A 27 21.58 -1.87 -0.35
N GLN A 28 22.66 -1.45 -1.01
CA GLN A 28 23.26 -2.19 -2.11
C GLN A 28 24.23 -3.23 -1.54
N ILE A 29 23.82 -4.50 -1.51
CA ILE A 29 24.64 -5.58 -0.95
C ILE A 29 25.80 -5.94 -1.89
N SER A 30 25.55 -5.93 -3.19
CA SER A 30 26.54 -6.16 -4.24
C SER A 30 26.16 -5.39 -5.51
N PRO A 31 27.01 -5.29 -6.55
CA PRO A 31 26.63 -4.61 -7.80
C PRO A 31 25.34 -5.13 -8.46
N LYS A 32 24.93 -6.38 -8.16
CA LYS A 32 23.74 -7.02 -8.73
C LYS A 32 22.58 -7.17 -7.76
N PHE A 33 22.77 -6.97 -6.46
CA PHE A 33 21.75 -7.26 -5.46
C PHE A 33 21.52 -6.09 -4.50
N MET A 34 20.28 -5.61 -4.47
CA MET A 34 19.82 -4.53 -3.59
C MET A 34 18.68 -5.02 -2.71
N VAL A 35 18.65 -4.54 -1.47
CA VAL A 35 17.52 -4.68 -0.57
C VAL A 35 16.99 -3.32 -0.17
N GLY A 36 15.70 -3.26 0.16
CA GLY A 36 15.05 -2.06 0.66
C GLY A 36 14.10 -2.37 1.80
N LEU A 37 13.87 -1.39 2.64
CA LEU A 37 12.90 -1.42 3.73
C LEU A 37 12.16 -0.09 3.76
N ASN A 38 10.84 -0.15 3.79
CA ASN A 38 9.99 0.97 4.21
C ASN A 38 9.20 0.50 5.43
N ALA A 39 9.14 1.31 6.48
CA ALA A 39 8.34 1.03 7.66
C ALA A 39 7.69 2.32 8.15
N ALA A 40 6.39 2.26 8.43
CA ALA A 40 5.60 3.40 8.86
C ALA A 40 4.72 3.05 10.06
N SER A 41 4.59 3.98 10.99
CA SER A 41 3.66 3.90 12.11
C SER A 41 2.97 5.24 12.30
N GLY A 42 1.64 5.22 12.30
CA GLY A 42 0.80 6.39 12.38
C GLY A 42 -0.20 6.31 13.53
N SER A 43 -0.50 7.48 14.12
CA SER A 43 -1.59 7.65 15.08
C SER A 43 -2.51 8.77 14.61
N GLN A 44 -3.81 8.59 14.77
CA GLN A 44 -4.83 9.54 14.36
C GLN A 44 -5.89 9.68 15.44
N LYS A 45 -6.35 10.90 15.67
CA LYS A 45 -7.48 11.24 16.52
C LYS A 45 -8.43 12.13 15.75
N GLY A 46 -9.73 11.90 15.82
CA GLY A 46 -10.70 12.66 15.05
C GLY A 46 -10.85 12.14 13.61
N ASP A 47 -11.71 12.81 12.85
CA ASP A 47 -11.99 12.46 11.45
C ASP A 47 -11.01 13.22 10.55
N TYR A 48 -10.02 12.53 9.98
CA TYR A 48 -9.03 13.11 9.08
C TYR A 48 -9.22 12.62 7.62
N GLN A 49 -10.14 11.66 7.35
CA GLN A 49 -10.33 11.02 6.03
C GLN A 49 -11.78 10.61 5.71
N THR A 50 -12.69 11.58 5.84
CA THR A 50 -13.95 11.69 5.08
C THR A 50 -15.05 10.66 5.33
N LEU A 51 -15.40 10.33 6.56
CA LEU A 51 -16.75 9.79 6.83
C LEU A 51 -17.32 10.44 8.09
N GLN A 52 -17.86 11.64 7.91
CA GLN A 52 -18.65 12.50 8.82
C GLN A 52 -19.85 11.80 9.52
N THR A 53 -19.95 10.48 9.46
CA THR A 53 -21.10 9.69 9.89
C THR A 53 -20.84 8.81 11.10
N ASN A 54 -19.62 8.77 11.66
CA ASN A 54 -19.34 7.91 12.80
C ASN A 54 -18.91 8.68 14.07
N PRO A 55 -19.79 8.82 15.08
CA PRO A 55 -19.48 9.45 16.36
C PRO A 55 -18.44 8.70 17.22
N LYS A 56 -17.99 7.48 16.83
CA LYS A 56 -16.87 6.80 17.50
C LYS A 56 -15.51 7.48 17.26
N PHE A 57 -15.30 8.17 16.14
CA PHE A 57 -14.00 8.81 15.83
C PHE A 57 -13.74 10.10 16.61
N ILE A 58 -14.75 10.65 17.30
CA ILE A 58 -14.60 11.93 18.00
C ILE A 58 -13.98 11.80 19.40
N LYS A 59 -13.80 10.59 19.96
CA LYS A 59 -13.30 10.46 21.35
C LYS A 59 -11.90 9.89 21.51
N ASN A 60 -11.51 8.86 20.77
CA ASN A 60 -10.27 8.12 21.05
C ASN A 60 -9.31 8.14 19.85
N SER A 61 -8.00 8.15 20.13
CA SER A 61 -6.96 7.95 19.12
C SER A 61 -6.90 6.49 18.69
N GLY A 62 -6.67 6.24 17.41
CA GLY A 62 -6.34 4.92 16.86
C GLY A 62 -5.03 4.95 16.07
N THR A 63 -4.51 3.78 15.78
CA THR A 63 -3.20 3.57 15.18
C THR A 63 -3.27 2.72 13.93
N TRP A 64 -2.25 2.86 13.10
CA TRP A 64 -2.01 2.02 11.95
C TRP A 64 -0.52 1.94 11.71
N GLY A 65 -0.08 0.93 10.97
CA GLY A 65 1.32 0.81 10.60
C GLY A 65 1.52 -0.22 9.52
N GLY A 66 2.70 -0.23 8.95
CA GLY A 66 3.07 -1.22 7.97
C GLY A 66 4.55 -1.27 7.71
N VAL A 67 4.94 -2.32 7.02
CA VAL A 67 6.31 -2.55 6.57
C VAL A 67 6.27 -3.11 5.16
N ALA A 68 7.19 -2.67 4.33
CA ALA A 68 7.45 -3.21 3.01
C ALA A 68 8.95 -3.56 2.90
N PHE A 69 9.24 -4.80 2.57
CA PHE A 69 10.59 -5.29 2.31
C PHE A 69 10.75 -5.56 0.81
N TYR A 70 11.83 -5.05 0.24
CA TYR A 70 12.10 -5.08 -1.19
C TYR A 70 13.39 -5.84 -1.45
N THR A 71 13.39 -6.66 -2.49
CA THR A 71 14.61 -7.23 -3.08
C THR A 71 14.63 -6.93 -4.56
N ASN A 72 15.82 -6.69 -5.10
CA ASN A 72 16.04 -6.57 -6.53
C ASN A 72 17.36 -7.23 -6.91
N TYR A 73 17.31 -8.09 -7.92
CA TYR A 73 18.46 -8.81 -8.45
C TYR A 73 18.59 -8.62 -9.97
N THR A 74 19.72 -8.08 -10.38
CA THR A 74 20.10 -7.94 -11.79
C THR A 74 20.72 -9.23 -12.28
N VAL A 75 20.01 -9.94 -13.16
CA VAL A 75 20.45 -11.21 -13.73
C VAL A 75 21.40 -10.96 -14.91
N SER A 76 21.01 -10.05 -15.80
CA SER A 76 21.78 -9.61 -16.97
C SER A 76 21.53 -8.13 -17.27
N ASP A 77 22.18 -7.58 -18.30
CA ASP A 77 22.02 -6.18 -18.71
C ASP A 77 20.59 -5.84 -19.16
N VAL A 78 19.83 -6.85 -19.60
CA VAL A 78 18.46 -6.70 -20.12
C VAL A 78 17.39 -7.25 -19.19
N PHE A 79 17.76 -7.94 -18.11
CA PHE A 79 16.78 -8.63 -17.25
C PHE A 79 17.11 -8.50 -15.77
N SER A 80 16.11 -8.05 -15.00
CA SER A 80 16.14 -8.07 -13.54
C SER A 80 14.83 -8.58 -12.96
N ILE A 81 14.89 -9.07 -11.73
CA ILE A 81 13.73 -9.52 -10.97
C ILE A 81 13.74 -8.85 -9.61
N GLY A 82 12.56 -8.40 -9.19
CA GLY A 82 12.34 -7.86 -7.86
C GLY A 82 11.15 -8.54 -7.19
N ALA A 83 11.20 -8.58 -5.86
CA ALA A 83 10.08 -8.98 -5.04
C ALA A 83 9.84 -7.91 -3.96
N ARG A 84 8.57 -7.76 -3.58
CA ARG A 84 8.15 -6.91 -2.48
C ARG A 84 7.18 -7.68 -1.61
N PHE A 85 7.51 -7.80 -0.32
CA PHE A 85 6.59 -8.26 0.70
C PHE A 85 6.09 -7.06 1.50
N GLU A 86 4.80 -7.00 1.78
CA GLU A 86 4.17 -5.92 2.54
C GLU A 86 3.28 -6.51 3.64
N ASN A 87 3.31 -5.89 4.81
CA ASN A 87 2.28 -6.04 5.83
C ASN A 87 1.76 -4.65 6.18
N PHE A 88 0.44 -4.48 6.22
CA PHE A 88 -0.18 -3.26 6.70
C PHE A 88 -1.31 -3.60 7.67
N ASN A 89 -1.31 -2.96 8.82
CA ASN A 89 -2.27 -3.14 9.90
C ASN A 89 -2.98 -1.81 10.16
N ASN A 90 -4.30 -1.82 10.04
CA ASN A 90 -5.16 -0.70 10.40
C ASN A 90 -6.37 -1.23 11.17
N GLN A 91 -6.16 -2.08 12.19
CA GLN A 91 -7.26 -2.67 12.97
C GLN A 91 -8.12 -1.62 13.68
N ASP A 92 -7.57 -0.46 14.01
CA ASP A 92 -8.31 0.66 14.62
C ASP A 92 -9.22 1.41 13.61
N ALA A 93 -9.23 1.01 12.33
CA ALA A 93 -10.08 1.55 11.27
C ALA A 93 -9.92 3.07 11.02
N VAL A 94 -8.77 3.63 11.40
CA VAL A 94 -8.51 5.07 11.33
C VAL A 94 -7.99 5.53 9.95
N ARG A 95 -7.51 4.60 9.11
CA ARG A 95 -7.05 4.85 7.73
C ARG A 95 -7.79 3.99 6.69
N ALA A 96 -7.32 4.01 5.43
CA ALA A 96 -7.78 3.12 4.36
C ALA A 96 -7.66 1.63 4.74
N LEU A 97 -8.27 0.75 3.94
CA LEU A 97 -8.38 -0.70 4.23
C LEU A 97 -9.21 -0.96 5.49
N ARG A 98 -10.53 -0.85 5.33
CA ARG A 98 -11.55 -1.08 6.35
C ARG A 98 -12.76 -1.73 5.70
N VAL A 99 -13.44 -2.66 6.37
CA VAL A 99 -14.70 -3.23 5.86
C VAL A 99 -15.89 -2.31 6.16
N ASP A 100 -15.79 -1.51 7.22
CA ASP A 100 -16.76 -0.49 7.60
C ASP A 100 -16.07 0.63 8.41
N ASN A 101 -16.85 1.54 8.98
CA ASN A 101 -16.35 2.69 9.75
C ASN A 101 -15.77 2.35 11.13
N THR A 102 -15.75 1.09 11.54
CA THR A 102 -15.33 0.63 12.86
C THR A 102 -14.44 -0.61 12.81
N THR A 103 -14.43 -1.30 11.67
CA THR A 103 -13.73 -2.56 11.51
C THR A 103 -12.58 -2.40 10.54
N GLY A 104 -11.39 -2.37 11.12
CA GLY A 104 -10.13 -2.30 10.40
C GLY A 104 -9.70 -3.61 9.76
N ILE A 105 -8.62 -3.55 9.00
CA ILE A 105 -8.07 -4.69 8.26
C ILE A 105 -6.56 -4.78 8.47
N THR A 106 -6.06 -6.01 8.50
CA THR A 106 -4.65 -6.32 8.27
C THR A 106 -4.51 -7.04 6.94
N VAL A 107 -3.58 -6.59 6.10
CA VAL A 107 -3.26 -7.20 4.80
C VAL A 107 -1.79 -7.59 4.76
N ASN A 108 -1.53 -8.75 4.16
CA ASN A 108 -0.23 -9.13 3.65
C ASN A 108 -0.26 -9.15 2.13
N SER A 109 0.81 -8.67 1.50
CA SER A 109 0.92 -8.67 0.04
C SER A 109 2.28 -9.17 -0.39
N LEU A 110 2.31 -9.98 -1.44
CA LEU A 110 3.52 -10.36 -2.15
C LEU A 110 3.40 -9.88 -3.59
N THR A 111 4.38 -9.09 -4.02
CA THR A 111 4.50 -8.63 -5.41
C THR A 111 5.80 -9.17 -5.99
N ILE A 112 5.75 -9.75 -7.19
CA ILE A 112 6.90 -10.16 -7.98
C ILE A 112 6.85 -9.39 -9.29
N THR A 113 7.91 -8.67 -9.58
CA THR A 113 8.03 -7.85 -10.79
C THR A 113 9.29 -8.27 -11.51
N THR A 114 9.16 -8.65 -12.78
CA THR A 114 10.34 -8.75 -13.65
C THR A 114 10.47 -7.49 -14.47
N THR A 115 11.67 -7.14 -14.88
CA THR A 115 11.93 -5.99 -15.72
C THR A 115 12.80 -6.41 -16.89
N PHE A 116 12.29 -6.19 -18.10
CA PHE A 116 13.06 -6.28 -19.33
C PHE A 116 13.47 -4.87 -19.75
N THR A 117 14.77 -4.64 -19.82
CA THR A 117 15.38 -3.40 -20.30
C THR A 117 15.80 -3.60 -21.74
N VAL A 118 15.11 -2.95 -22.68
CA VAL A 118 15.32 -3.12 -24.12
C VAL A 118 15.49 -1.76 -24.79
N ALA A 119 15.75 -1.77 -26.11
CA ALA A 119 16.03 -0.57 -26.90
C ALA A 119 17.11 0.31 -26.23
N ASP A 120 18.26 -0.30 -25.95
CA ASP A 120 19.42 0.36 -25.31
C ASP A 120 19.09 1.11 -24.00
N GLY A 121 18.08 0.63 -23.26
CA GLY A 121 17.66 1.20 -21.98
C GLY A 121 16.57 2.28 -22.10
N HIS A 122 16.08 2.55 -23.31
CA HIS A 122 14.98 3.49 -23.54
C HIS A 122 13.59 2.91 -23.30
N LEU A 123 13.47 1.58 -23.17
CA LEU A 123 12.18 0.94 -22.93
C LEU A 123 12.29 -0.11 -21.82
N LEU A 124 11.46 0.03 -20.80
CA LEU A 124 11.28 -0.97 -19.74
C LEU A 124 9.92 -1.65 -19.89
N ILE A 125 9.92 -2.98 -19.92
CA ILE A 125 8.71 -3.80 -19.91
C ILE A 125 8.69 -4.56 -18.59
N LYS A 126 7.63 -4.36 -17.81
CA LYS A 126 7.53 -4.84 -16.43
C LYS A 126 6.24 -5.61 -16.19
N PRO A 127 6.20 -6.92 -16.49
CA PRO A 127 5.11 -7.74 -16.04
C PRO A 127 5.23 -7.96 -14.52
N GLU A 128 4.08 -7.93 -13.86
CA GLU A 128 3.96 -7.99 -12.42
C GLU A 128 2.88 -9.00 -12.02
N PHE A 129 3.18 -9.79 -11.01
CA PHE A 129 2.21 -10.58 -10.28
C PHE A 129 2.13 -10.07 -8.85
N ARG A 130 0.91 -9.87 -8.35
CA ARG A 130 0.65 -9.51 -6.97
C ARG A 130 -0.37 -10.48 -6.37
N SER A 131 -0.14 -10.89 -5.14
CA SER A 131 -1.09 -11.63 -4.32
C SER A 131 -1.31 -10.87 -3.03
N ASP A 132 -2.57 -10.66 -2.68
CA ASP A 132 -3.00 -10.00 -1.46
C ASP A 132 -3.81 -10.97 -0.58
N SER A 133 -3.55 -10.96 0.72
CA SER A 133 -4.24 -11.79 1.72
C SER A 133 -4.64 -10.94 2.91
N TYR A 134 -5.95 -10.79 3.10
CA TYR A 134 -6.59 -9.97 4.11
C TYR A 134 -7.07 -10.85 5.28
N ASP A 135 -7.08 -10.32 6.49
CA ASP A 135 -7.61 -11.02 7.66
C ASP A 135 -9.15 -11.06 7.69
N LYS A 136 -9.80 -10.16 6.94
CA LYS A 136 -11.24 -10.03 6.75
C LYS A 136 -11.65 -10.30 5.31
N ASN A 137 -12.93 -10.63 5.11
CA ASN A 137 -13.51 -10.67 3.78
C ASN A 137 -13.51 -9.26 3.19
N PHE A 138 -12.85 -9.09 2.06
CA PHE A 138 -12.66 -7.78 1.43
C PHE A 138 -12.95 -7.81 -0.07
N PHE A 139 -12.81 -8.98 -0.68
CA PHE A 139 -13.08 -9.19 -2.10
C PHE A 139 -14.33 -10.04 -2.27
N VAL A 140 -14.85 -10.03 -3.50
CA VAL A 140 -15.92 -10.91 -3.96
C VAL A 140 -15.38 -11.71 -5.14
N ASP A 141 -15.62 -13.02 -5.16
CA ASP A 141 -15.21 -13.89 -6.25
C ASP A 141 -16.16 -13.81 -7.46
N GLY A 142 -15.87 -14.59 -8.52
CA GLY A 142 -16.68 -14.61 -9.74
C GLY A 142 -18.09 -15.17 -9.55
N ASP A 143 -18.32 -15.94 -8.47
CA ASP A 143 -19.60 -16.54 -8.12
C ASP A 143 -20.39 -15.68 -7.11
N GLY A 144 -19.86 -14.52 -6.73
CA GLY A 144 -20.48 -13.60 -5.77
C GLY A 144 -20.20 -13.94 -4.30
N ASN A 145 -19.33 -14.91 -4.00
CA ASN A 145 -18.97 -15.24 -2.63
C ASN A 145 -17.87 -14.31 -2.11
N ASN A 146 -17.98 -13.95 -0.83
CA ASN A 146 -16.96 -13.17 -0.16
C ASN A 146 -15.67 -13.97 0.02
N GLN A 147 -14.53 -13.35 -0.25
CA GLN A 147 -13.20 -13.95 -0.10
C GLN A 147 -12.19 -12.99 0.53
N LYS A 148 -11.10 -13.58 1.03
CA LYS A 148 -10.05 -12.86 1.77
C LYS A 148 -8.80 -12.56 0.95
N SER A 149 -8.70 -13.11 -0.26
CA SER A 149 -7.51 -12.99 -1.07
C SER A 149 -7.85 -12.65 -2.52
N GLN A 150 -6.91 -11.98 -3.18
CA GLN A 150 -6.97 -11.69 -4.61
C GLN A 150 -5.57 -11.85 -5.20
N ALA A 151 -5.50 -12.34 -6.44
CA ALA A 151 -4.31 -12.25 -7.26
C ALA A 151 -4.55 -11.25 -8.40
N THR A 152 -3.53 -10.46 -8.72
CA THR A 152 -3.53 -9.47 -9.80
C THR A 152 -2.34 -9.70 -10.71
N LEU A 153 -2.58 -9.67 -12.02
CA LEU A 153 -1.55 -9.61 -13.04
C LEU A 153 -1.56 -8.22 -13.68
N GLY A 154 -0.39 -7.63 -13.81
CA GLY A 154 -0.20 -6.30 -14.39
C GLY A 154 0.93 -6.30 -15.41
N LEU A 155 0.89 -5.31 -16.29
CA LEU A 155 1.97 -5.02 -17.23
C LEU A 155 2.16 -3.50 -17.27
N ALA A 156 3.38 -3.05 -16.98
CA ALA A 156 3.78 -1.68 -17.23
C ALA A 156 4.80 -1.63 -18.38
N VAL A 157 4.63 -0.64 -19.25
CA VAL A 157 5.60 -0.30 -20.30
C VAL A 157 6.01 1.15 -20.07
N ILE A 158 7.31 1.38 -19.89
CA ILE A 158 7.85 2.69 -19.53
C ILE A 158 8.87 3.08 -20.59
N ALA A 159 8.59 4.15 -21.32
CA ALA A 159 9.55 4.78 -22.23
C ALA A 159 10.37 5.83 -21.46
N LYS A 160 11.69 5.80 -21.65
CA LYS A 160 12.65 6.73 -21.05
C LYS A 160 13.38 7.50 -22.17
N PHE A 161 13.25 8.81 -22.15
CA PHE A 161 13.92 9.77 -23.06
C PHE A 161 15.05 10.49 -22.34
#